data_AF-A0A3R9Q1M2-F1
#
_entry.id   AF-A0A3R9Q1M2-F1
#
_cell.length_a   1.000
_cell.length_b   1.000
_cell.length_c   1.000
_cell.angle_alpha   90.00
_cell.angle_beta   90.00
_cell.angle_gamma   90.00
#
_symmetry.space_group_name_H-M   'P 1'
#
loop_
_entity.id
_entity.type
_entity.pdbx_description
1 polymer ?
#
loop_
_entity_poly.entity_id
_entity_poly.type
_entity_poly.pdbx_seq_one_letter_code
_entity_poly.pdbx_strand_id
1 'polypeptide(L)'
;MIPKNKDLEDSKNIKLEEKISDNLEKVRRDKPWRINKKDSLYIMATPLMPHMNDGKSSDIEDLLFSSSQNSLPILKGKEFHKDGGDNHYGKEIFSKYVLKNYKEFDFTEFIPLLDGIRDNILDYKSLF
;
A
#
# COMPACT_ATOMS: atom_id res chain seq x y z
N MET A 1 -9.44 -40.05 -20.17
CA MET A 1 -9.49 -38.58 -19.94
C MET A 1 -9.26 -38.33 -18.47
N ILE A 2 -8.15 -37.67 -18.11
CA ILE A 2 -7.87 -37.23 -16.73
C ILE A 2 -7.81 -35.70 -16.76
N PRO A 3 -8.86 -34.99 -16.30
CA PRO A 3 -8.75 -33.61 -15.88
C PRO A 3 -9.04 -33.56 -14.38
N LYS A 4 -8.01 -33.56 -13.52
CA LYS A 4 -8.19 -33.36 -12.06
C LYS A 4 -7.08 -32.57 -11.36
N ASN A 5 -5.98 -32.20 -12.03
CA ASN A 5 -4.88 -31.51 -11.35
C ASN A 5 -4.94 -29.99 -11.39
N LYS A 6 -5.55 -29.38 -12.42
CA LYS A 6 -5.56 -27.92 -12.57
C LYS A 6 -6.51 -27.23 -11.58
N ASP A 7 -7.75 -27.73 -11.51
CA ASP A 7 -8.79 -27.20 -10.62
C ASP A 7 -8.43 -27.33 -9.11
N LEU A 8 -7.64 -28.34 -8.75
CA LEU A 8 -7.20 -28.59 -7.38
C LEU A 8 -6.04 -27.66 -6.97
N GLU A 9 -5.12 -27.34 -7.88
CA GLU A 9 -4.07 -26.35 -7.62
C GLU A 9 -4.63 -24.93 -7.54
N ASP A 10 -5.55 -24.58 -8.44
CA ASP A 10 -6.22 -23.27 -8.43
C ASP A 10 -7.01 -23.08 -7.13
N SER A 11 -7.75 -24.11 -6.66
CA SER A 11 -8.46 -24.06 -5.37
C SER A 11 -7.53 -23.94 -4.16
N LYS A 12 -6.35 -24.57 -4.19
CA LYS A 12 -5.34 -24.45 -3.12
C LYS A 12 -4.70 -23.07 -3.09
N ASN A 13 -4.42 -22.49 -4.27
CA ASN A 13 -3.86 -21.15 -4.39
C ASN A 13 -4.84 -20.09 -3.92
N ILE A 14 -6.12 -20.18 -4.30
CA ILE A 14 -7.18 -19.27 -3.82
C ILE A 14 -7.28 -19.31 -2.29
N LYS A 15 -7.33 -20.51 -1.68
CA LYS A 15 -7.35 -20.64 -0.21
C LYS A 15 -6.11 -20.07 0.49
N LEU A 16 -4.96 -20.14 -0.16
CA LEU A 16 -3.72 -19.59 0.36
C LEU A 16 -3.72 -18.06 0.28
N GLU A 17 -4.18 -17.49 -0.84
CA GLU A 17 -4.34 -16.05 -1.04
C GLU A 17 -5.34 -15.44 -0.04
N GLU A 18 -6.49 -16.07 0.15
CA GLU A 18 -7.49 -15.68 1.15
C GLU A 18 -6.86 -15.65 2.56
N LYS A 19 -6.13 -16.71 2.93
CA LYS A 19 -5.48 -16.80 4.24
C LYS A 19 -4.35 -15.78 4.44
N ILE A 20 -3.62 -15.43 3.38
CA ILE A 20 -2.59 -14.38 3.43
C ILE A 20 -3.26 -13.01 3.59
N SER A 21 -4.32 -12.75 2.81
CA SER A 21 -5.12 -11.52 2.87
C SER A 21 -5.71 -11.28 4.27
N ASP A 22 -6.35 -12.30 4.86
CA ASP A 22 -6.95 -12.21 6.19
C ASP A 22 -5.92 -11.89 7.29
N ASN A 23 -4.72 -12.49 7.20
CA ASN A 23 -3.64 -12.21 8.14
C ASN A 23 -3.05 -10.82 7.94
N LEU A 24 -2.94 -10.36 6.69
CA LEU A 24 -2.44 -9.04 6.35
C LEU A 24 -3.36 -7.95 6.93
N GLU A 25 -4.66 -8.10 6.72
CA GLU A 25 -5.68 -7.16 7.18
C GLU A 25 -5.79 -7.12 8.71
N LYS A 26 -5.65 -8.27 9.38
CA LYS A 26 -5.56 -8.31 10.85
C LYS A 26 -4.32 -7.58 11.35
N VAL A 27 -3.17 -7.78 10.72
CA VAL A 27 -1.92 -7.11 11.11
C VAL A 27 -1.99 -5.60 10.85
N ARG A 28 -2.59 -5.16 9.74
CA ARG A 28 -2.82 -3.73 9.46
C ARG A 28 -3.57 -3.03 10.58
N ARG A 29 -4.57 -3.68 11.16
CA ARG A 29 -5.39 -3.13 12.25
C ARG A 29 -4.67 -3.17 13.60
N ASP A 30 -3.97 -4.25 13.91
CA ASP A 30 -3.39 -4.45 15.25
C ASP A 30 -2.00 -3.80 15.38
N LYS A 31 -1.15 -3.88 14.33
CA LYS A 31 0.24 -3.37 14.28
C LYS A 31 0.64 -3.04 12.82
N PRO A 32 0.23 -1.90 12.25
CA PRO A 32 0.47 -1.58 10.84
C PRO A 32 1.96 -1.57 10.44
N TRP A 33 2.87 -1.42 11.42
CA TRP A 33 4.32 -1.41 11.24
C TRP A 33 5.00 -2.80 11.23
N ARG A 34 4.32 -3.90 11.56
CA ARG A 34 4.97 -5.21 11.76
C ARG A 34 4.13 -6.39 11.26
N ILE A 35 4.45 -6.93 10.09
CA ILE A 35 4.03 -8.29 9.72
C ILE A 35 5.14 -9.25 10.10
N ASN A 36 4.76 -10.19 10.98
CA ASN A 36 5.41 -11.44 11.35
C ASN A 36 6.79 -11.68 10.71
N LYS A 37 7.85 -11.54 11.52
CA LYS A 37 9.19 -12.03 11.18
C LYS A 37 9.10 -13.50 10.77
N LYS A 38 9.44 -13.79 9.52
CA LYS A 38 9.84 -15.13 9.10
C LYS A 38 11.32 -15.05 8.74
N ASP A 39 12.16 -15.52 9.65
CA ASP A 39 13.61 -15.41 9.58
C ASP A 39 14.10 -13.96 9.43
N SER A 40 14.56 -13.56 8.24
CA SER A 40 15.06 -12.20 7.94
C SER A 40 14.07 -11.35 7.12
N LEU A 41 12.87 -11.85 6.81
CA LEU A 41 11.88 -11.15 6.01
C LEU A 41 10.93 -10.32 6.90
N TYR A 42 10.87 -9.02 6.62
CA TYR A 42 9.90 -8.08 7.18
C TYR A 42 8.98 -7.61 6.06
N ILE A 43 7.67 -7.70 6.29
CA ILE A 43 6.65 -7.16 5.38
C ILE A 43 5.96 -6.01 6.09
N MET A 44 5.65 -4.96 5.34
CA MET A 44 4.96 -3.78 5.81
C MET A 44 3.75 -3.52 4.93
N ALA A 45 2.63 -3.22 5.57
CA ALA A 45 1.44 -2.77 4.88
C ALA A 45 1.33 -1.24 4.96
N THR A 46 0.71 -0.63 3.96
CA THR A 46 0.39 0.80 3.99
C THR A 46 -0.59 1.10 5.15
N PRO A 47 -0.33 2.13 5.96
CA PRO A 47 -1.22 2.55 7.05
C PRO A 47 -2.66 2.76 6.57
N LEU A 48 -3.63 2.39 7.40
CA LEU A 48 -5.04 2.63 7.12
C LEU A 48 -5.41 4.07 7.48
N MET A 49 -6.16 4.74 6.60
CA MET A 49 -6.64 6.10 6.81
C MET A 49 -8.12 6.04 7.21
N PRO A 50 -8.51 6.43 8.44
CA PRO A 50 -9.90 6.30 8.91
C PRO A 50 -10.93 7.04 8.05
N HIS A 51 -10.51 8.12 7.39
CA HIS A 51 -11.34 8.98 6.55
C HIS A 51 -11.34 8.60 5.07
N MET A 52 -10.62 7.55 4.66
CA MET A 52 -10.62 7.06 3.28
C MET A 52 -11.01 5.58 3.24
N ASN A 53 -11.76 5.18 2.20
CA ASN A 53 -12.17 3.78 1.98
C ASN A 53 -12.77 3.09 3.23
N ASP A 54 -13.59 3.81 4.01
CA ASP A 54 -14.14 3.37 5.32
C ASP A 54 -13.09 2.91 6.35
N GLY A 55 -11.82 3.32 6.20
CA GLY A 55 -10.71 2.83 7.02
C GLY A 55 -10.38 1.35 6.82
N LYS A 56 -10.86 0.73 5.73
CA LYS A 56 -10.70 -0.71 5.45
C LYS A 56 -9.54 -1.01 4.50
N SER A 57 -9.16 -0.06 3.66
CA SER A 57 -8.06 -0.23 2.72
C SER A 57 -7.33 1.08 2.48
N SER A 58 -6.06 0.97 2.12
CA SER A 58 -5.25 2.11 1.71
C SER A 58 -4.20 1.63 0.71
N ASP A 59 -4.09 2.35 -0.40
CA ASP A 59 -2.92 2.30 -1.26
C ASP A 59 -1.87 3.31 -0.80
N ILE A 60 -0.70 3.33 -1.43
CA ILE A 60 0.38 4.25 -1.05
C ILE A 60 0.03 5.71 -1.40
N GLU A 61 -0.67 5.94 -2.52
CA GLU A 61 -1.10 7.26 -2.93
C GLU A 61 -2.24 7.83 -2.08
N ASP A 62 -2.97 6.99 -1.35
CA ASP A 62 -4.00 7.45 -0.42
C ASP A 62 -3.39 8.26 0.72
N LEU A 63 -2.13 7.98 1.08
CA LEU A 63 -1.35 8.78 2.05
C LEU A 63 -1.02 10.19 1.53
N LEU A 64 -1.11 10.43 0.21
CA LEU A 64 -1.01 11.78 -0.35
C LEU A 64 -2.36 12.47 -0.37
N PHE A 65 -3.45 11.75 -0.66
CA PHE A 65 -4.79 12.35 -0.78
C PHE A 65 -5.46 12.62 0.55
N SER A 66 -4.97 11.98 1.62
CA SER A 66 -5.47 12.13 2.97
C SER A 66 -5.24 13.53 3.55
N SER A 67 -4.20 14.25 3.11
CA SER A 67 -3.97 15.64 3.50
C SER A 67 -4.78 16.61 2.64
N SER A 68 -5.63 17.40 3.30
CA SER A 68 -6.38 18.49 2.66
C SER A 68 -5.48 19.57 2.02
N GLN A 69 -4.19 19.59 2.34
CA GLN A 69 -3.20 20.50 1.75
C GLN A 69 -2.69 20.02 0.38
N ASN A 70 -2.87 18.74 0.07
CA ASN A 70 -2.45 18.16 -1.20
C ASN A 70 -3.58 18.27 -2.22
N SER A 71 -3.41 19.13 -3.22
CA SER A 71 -4.35 19.23 -4.34
C SER A 71 -3.96 18.27 -5.46
N LEU A 72 -4.94 17.57 -6.03
CA LEU A 72 -4.77 16.81 -7.27
C LEU A 72 -4.61 17.79 -8.45
N PRO A 73 -3.46 17.81 -9.14
CA PRO A 73 -3.26 18.76 -10.23
C PRO A 73 -4.05 18.33 -11.48
N ILE A 74 -4.58 19.29 -12.23
CA ILE A 74 -5.06 19.02 -13.60
C ILE A 74 -3.85 19.10 -14.53
N LEU A 75 -3.51 17.99 -15.19
CA LEU A 75 -2.34 17.89 -16.04
C LEU A 75 -2.77 17.74 -17.50
N LYS A 76 -2.43 18.73 -18.34
CA LYS A 76 -2.81 18.74 -19.76
C LYS A 76 -4.32 18.53 -19.98
N GLY A 77 -5.15 19.11 -19.12
CA GLY A 77 -6.61 18.98 -19.17
C GLY A 77 -7.16 17.63 -18.71
N LYS A 78 -6.34 16.77 -18.11
CA LYS A 78 -6.77 15.48 -17.53
C LYS A 78 -6.73 15.52 -16.01
N GLU A 79 -7.70 14.86 -15.39
CA GLU A 79 -7.74 14.64 -13.94
C GLU A 79 -7.02 13.35 -13.56
N PHE A 80 -6.66 13.22 -12.27
CA PHE A 80 -6.06 11.99 -11.77
C PHE A 80 -7.12 10.89 -11.63
N HIS A 81 -6.76 9.67 -12.02
CA HIS A 81 -7.51 8.47 -11.63
C HIS A 81 -6.52 7.33 -11.36
N LYS A 82 -6.79 6.49 -10.34
CA LYS A 82 -5.90 5.39 -9.95
C LYS A 82 -5.63 4.42 -11.11
N ASP A 83 -6.65 4.14 -11.90
CA ASP A 83 -6.56 3.24 -13.06
C ASP A 83 -6.09 3.95 -14.34
N GLY A 84 -5.95 5.28 -14.31
CA GLY A 84 -5.73 6.09 -15.51
C GLY A 84 -6.90 6.04 -16.50
N GLY A 85 -6.62 6.26 -17.78
CA GLY A 85 -7.58 6.12 -18.88
C GLY A 85 -7.43 7.20 -19.96
N ASP A 86 -8.31 7.17 -20.96
CA ASP A 86 -8.23 8.12 -22.09
C ASP A 86 -8.36 9.57 -21.62
N ASN A 87 -9.19 9.81 -20.60
CA ASN A 87 -9.46 11.14 -20.04
C ASN A 87 -8.75 11.42 -18.70
N HIS A 88 -7.97 10.47 -18.18
CA HIS A 88 -7.32 10.58 -16.88
C HIS A 88 -5.83 10.26 -16.97
N TYR A 89 -5.01 10.94 -16.18
CA TYR A 89 -3.63 10.50 -16.01
C TYR A 89 -3.54 9.53 -14.82
N GLY A 90 -2.73 8.49 -14.97
CA GLY A 90 -2.56 7.44 -13.96
C GLY A 90 -1.40 7.68 -12.99
N LYS A 91 -1.16 6.68 -12.14
CA LYS A 91 -0.15 6.71 -11.06
C LYS A 91 1.27 7.05 -11.52
N GLU A 92 1.66 6.61 -12.73
CA GLU A 92 3.00 6.88 -13.26
C GLU A 92 3.23 8.39 -13.52
N ILE A 93 2.25 9.06 -14.11
CA ILE A 93 2.33 10.50 -14.37
C ILE A 93 2.26 11.27 -13.05
N PHE A 94 1.37 10.83 -12.15
CA PHE A 94 1.21 11.45 -10.85
C PHE A 94 2.50 11.37 -10.01
N SER A 95 3.14 10.20 -9.92
CA SER A 95 4.35 10.02 -9.13
C SER A 95 5.51 10.87 -9.63
N LYS A 96 5.66 11.03 -10.95
CA LYS A 96 6.64 11.94 -11.56
C LYS A 96 6.35 13.40 -11.22
N TYR A 97 5.08 13.80 -11.19
CA TYR A 97 4.68 15.15 -10.77
C TYR A 97 5.00 15.39 -9.30
N VAL A 98 4.61 14.46 -8.40
CA VAL A 98 4.92 14.54 -6.97
C VAL A 98 6.43 14.63 -6.74
N LEU A 99 7.23 13.79 -7.41
CA LEU A 99 8.69 13.83 -7.29
C LEU A 99 9.28 15.19 -7.70
N LYS A 100 8.77 15.79 -8.78
CA LYS A 100 9.25 17.09 -9.25
C LYS A 100 8.88 18.22 -8.29
N ASN A 101 7.72 18.14 -7.65
CA ASN A 101 7.15 19.21 -6.82
C ASN A 101 7.06 18.82 -5.34
N TYR A 102 7.89 17.87 -4.87
CA TYR A 102 7.71 17.24 -3.55
C TYR A 102 7.68 18.24 -2.39
N LYS A 103 8.31 19.41 -2.53
CA LYS A 103 8.29 20.46 -1.49
C LYS A 103 6.91 21.09 -1.28
N GLU A 104 6.01 20.94 -2.24
CA GLU A 104 4.64 21.47 -2.22
C GLU A 104 3.64 20.46 -1.66
N PHE A 105 4.08 19.21 -1.41
CA PHE A 105 3.24 18.16 -0.88
C PHE A 105 3.50 17.96 0.62
N ASP A 106 2.42 17.77 1.36
CA ASP A 106 2.43 17.29 2.73
C ASP A 106 2.55 15.77 2.76
N PHE A 107 3.62 15.27 3.38
CA PHE A 107 3.91 13.84 3.55
C PHE A 107 3.69 13.35 4.99
N THR A 108 2.98 14.11 5.83
CA THR A 108 2.77 13.76 7.25
C THR A 108 2.22 12.35 7.42
N GLU A 109 1.29 11.91 6.57
CA GLU A 109 0.68 10.57 6.64
C GLU A 109 1.63 9.43 6.22
N PHE A 110 2.82 9.75 5.69
CA PHE A 110 3.89 8.77 5.46
C PHE A 110 4.72 8.49 6.71
N ILE A 111 4.66 9.34 7.74
CA ILE A 111 5.46 9.19 8.95
C ILE A 111 5.28 7.79 9.59
N PRO A 112 4.06 7.26 9.79
CA PRO A 112 3.88 5.93 10.37
C PRO A 112 4.50 4.80 9.54
N LEU A 113 4.48 4.94 8.20
CA LEU A 113 5.13 3.99 7.29
C LEU A 113 6.65 4.02 7.46
N LEU A 114 7.25 5.22 7.44
CA LEU A 114 8.70 5.41 7.59
C LEU A 114 9.20 4.99 8.98
N ASP A 115 8.43 5.29 10.03
CA ASP A 115 8.70 4.86 11.39
C ASP A 115 8.70 3.33 11.51
N GLY A 116 7.75 2.65 10.87
CA GLY A 116 7.76 1.20 10.84
C GLY A 116 8.99 0.64 10.10
N ILE A 117 9.47 1.29 9.03
CA ILE A 117 10.69 0.84 8.31
C ILE A 117 11.89 0.95 9.24
N ARG A 118 12.04 2.10 9.91
CA ARG A 118 13.08 2.34 10.90
C ARG A 118 13.05 1.26 11.99
N ASP A 119 11.88 1.00 12.56
CA ASP A 119 11.72 0.07 13.67
C ASP A 119 12.03 -1.38 13.25
N ASN A 120 11.71 -1.76 12.02
CA ASN A 120 12.08 -3.06 11.45
C ASN A 120 13.60 -3.19 11.26
N ILE A 121 14.28 -2.13 10.83
CA ILE A 121 15.74 -2.11 10.71
C ILE A 121 16.40 -2.22 12.09
N LEU A 122 15.89 -1.53 13.11
CA LEU A 122 16.41 -1.59 14.47
C LEU A 122 16.21 -2.99 15.08
N ASP A 123 15.03 -3.58 14.88
CA ASP A 123 14.73 -4.95 15.29
C ASP A 123 15.70 -5.95 14.66
N TYR A 124 15.93 -5.85 13.35
CA TYR A 124 16.90 -6.70 12.64
C TYR A 124 18.33 -6.55 13.19
N LYS A 125 18.78 -5.30 13.42
CA LYS A 125 20.13 -5.04 13.96
C LYS A 125 20.31 -5.55 15.38
N SER A 126 19.27 -5.55 16.21
CA SER A 126 19.34 -6.06 17.59
C SER A 126 19.61 -7.56 17.71
N LEU A 127 19.57 -8.29 16.59
CA LEU A 127 19.86 -9.73 16.53
C LEU A 127 21.37 -10.04 16.44
N PHE A 128 22.22 -9.02 16.29
CA PHE A 128 23.67 -9.12 16.16
C PHE A 128 24.38 -8.12 17.08
#